data_AF-A0A8F1SAD2-F1
#
_entry.id   AF-A0A8F1SAD2-F1
#
_cell.length_a   1.000
_cell.length_b   1.000
_cell.length_c   1.000
_cell.angle_alpha   90.00
_cell.angle_beta   90.00
_cell.angle_gamma   90.00
#
_symmetry.space_group_name_H-M   'P 1'
#
loop_
_entity.id
_entity.type
_entity.pdbx_description
1 polymer ?
#
loop_
_entity_poly.entity_id
_entity_poly.type
_entity_poly.pdbx_seq_one_letter_code
_entity_poly.pdbx_strand_id
1 'polypeptide(L)'
;MKKYWIGIFGQVRAQQKRFVRDKMALFFTFLFPLIFLLVFGSVFSNDSTSFNIAIVNNSQTEFAKSFVKNAKENSKDSILKIKDVKDMDEAREKLKRSELNGIIELPSDFGVVKG
;
A
#
# COMPACT_ATOMS: atom_id res chain seq x y z
N MET A 1 -13.91 -50.16 29.57
CA MET A 1 -13.47 -49.24 28.48
C MET A 1 -14.63 -48.52 27.76
N LYS A 2 -15.65 -49.19 27.21
CA LYS A 2 -16.75 -48.52 26.47
C LYS A 2 -17.50 -47.42 27.25
N LYS A 3 -17.75 -47.60 28.55
CA LYS A 3 -18.45 -46.61 29.41
C LYS A 3 -17.65 -45.31 29.61
N TYR A 4 -16.33 -45.38 29.62
CA TYR A 4 -15.44 -44.22 29.78
C TYR A 4 -15.52 -43.29 28.56
N TRP A 5 -15.47 -43.88 27.36
CA TRP A 5 -15.60 -43.14 26.11
C TRP A 5 -16.97 -42.47 25.96
N ILE A 6 -18.05 -43.15 26.37
CA ILE A 6 -19.40 -42.55 26.37
C ILE A 6 -19.46 -41.33 27.31
N GLY A 7 -18.80 -41.39 28.47
CA GLY A 7 -18.68 -40.26 29.39
C GLY A 7 -17.96 -39.06 28.76
N ILE A 8 -16.82 -39.31 28.10
CA ILE A 8 -16.05 -38.26 27.39
C ILE A 8 -16.89 -37.62 26.28
N PHE A 9 -17.54 -38.41 25.42
CA PHE A 9 -18.39 -37.87 24.37
C PHE A 9 -19.57 -37.06 24.93
N GLY A 10 -20.12 -37.48 26.06
CA GLY A 10 -21.13 -36.72 26.81
C GLY A 10 -20.63 -35.36 27.25
N GLN A 11 -19.42 -35.30 27.82
CA GLN A 11 -18.78 -34.04 28.25
C GLN A 11 -18.50 -33.12 27.06
N VAL A 12 -17.92 -33.63 25.97
CA VAL A 12 -17.65 -32.85 24.76
C VAL A 12 -18.95 -32.28 24.19
N ARG A 13 -20.02 -33.08 24.12
CA ARG A 13 -21.33 -32.61 23.63
C ARG A 13 -21.92 -31.53 24.55
N ALA A 14 -21.78 -31.67 25.86
CA ALA A 14 -22.24 -30.69 26.82
C ALA A 14 -21.46 -29.37 26.69
N GLN A 15 -20.14 -29.43 26.53
CA GLN A 15 -19.28 -28.27 26.31
C GLN A 15 -19.59 -27.58 24.99
N GLN A 16 -19.77 -28.33 23.90
CA GLN A 16 -20.16 -27.76 22.60
C GLN A 16 -21.50 -27.03 22.72
N LYS A 17 -22.51 -27.64 23.36
CA LYS A 17 -23.82 -27.00 23.61
C LYS A 17 -23.71 -25.75 24.46
N ARG A 18 -22.81 -25.73 25.46
CA ARG A 18 -22.56 -24.55 26.29
C ARG A 18 -21.91 -23.44 25.47
N PHE A 19 -20.90 -23.77 24.65
CA PHE A 19 -20.20 -22.83 23.79
C PHE A 19 -21.15 -22.17 22.77
N VAL A 20 -21.97 -22.94 22.06
CA VAL A 20 -22.92 -22.37 21.08
C VAL A 20 -24.04 -21.52 21.71
N ARG A 21 -24.29 -21.67 23.02
CA ARG A 21 -25.25 -20.83 23.76
C ARG A 21 -24.62 -19.56 24.31
N ASP A 22 -23.30 -19.53 24.40
CA ASP A 22 -22.54 -18.37 24.85
C ASP A 22 -22.30 -17.43 23.66
N LYS A 23 -23.23 -16.47 23.51
CA LYS A 23 -23.19 -15.48 22.42
C LYS A 23 -21.91 -14.62 22.46
N MET A 24 -21.37 -14.35 23.65
CA MET A 24 -20.13 -13.57 23.79
C MET A 24 -18.94 -14.40 23.33
N ALA A 25 -18.84 -15.65 23.75
CA ALA A 25 -17.78 -16.55 23.28
C ALA A 25 -17.81 -16.73 21.76
N LEU A 26 -19.01 -16.90 21.17
CA LEU A 26 -19.16 -16.99 19.71
C LEU A 26 -18.72 -15.70 19.01
N PHE A 27 -19.10 -14.53 19.54
CA PHE A 27 -18.66 -13.24 18.99
C PHE A 27 -17.14 -13.13 18.96
N PHE A 28 -16.47 -13.38 20.08
CA PHE A 28 -15.01 -13.25 20.16
C PHE A 28 -14.26 -14.34 19.40
N THR A 29 -14.83 -15.53 19.24
CA THR A 29 -14.17 -16.63 18.53
C THR A 29 -14.28 -16.49 17.01
N PHE A 30 -15.41 -16.02 16.49
CA PHE A 30 -15.66 -15.96 15.05
C PHE A 30 -15.69 -14.54 14.51
N LEU A 31 -16.53 -13.67 15.09
CA LEU A 31 -16.79 -12.36 14.50
C LEU A 31 -15.64 -11.38 14.73
N PHE A 32 -15.05 -11.37 15.92
CA PHE A 32 -13.95 -10.48 16.26
C PHE A 32 -12.69 -10.71 15.39
N PRO A 33 -12.19 -11.94 15.19
CA PRO A 33 -11.07 -12.18 14.28
C PRO A 33 -11.37 -11.80 12.83
N LEU A 34 -12.61 -11.98 12.37
CA LEU A 34 -13.01 -11.56 11.03
C LEU A 34 -13.03 -10.04 10.89
N ILE A 35 -13.51 -9.30 11.89
CA ILE A 35 -13.43 -7.84 11.90
C ILE A 35 -11.97 -7.39 11.85
N PHE A 36 -11.10 -8.02 12.65
CA PHE A 36 -9.65 -7.75 12.59
C PHE A 36 -9.10 -8.01 11.20
N LEU A 37 -9.40 -9.16 10.60
CA LEU A 37 -8.96 -9.48 9.24
C LEU A 37 -9.45 -8.45 8.22
N LEU A 38 -10.67 -7.93 8.35
CA LEU A 38 -11.18 -6.91 7.44
C LEU A 38 -10.54 -5.54 7.68
N VAL A 39 -10.33 -5.14 8.93
CA VAL A 39 -9.67 -3.87 9.28
C VAL A 39 -8.21 -3.90 8.83
N PHE A 40 -7.44 -4.92 9.24
CA PHE A 40 -6.06 -5.07 8.80
C PHE A 40 -5.99 -5.31 7.29
N GLY A 41 -6.87 -6.14 6.73
CA GLY A 41 -6.94 -6.36 5.29
C GLY A 41 -7.21 -5.09 4.50
N SER A 42 -8.08 -4.19 4.98
CA SER A 42 -8.41 -2.93 4.28
C SER A 42 -7.40 -1.81 4.50
N VAL A 43 -6.81 -1.70 5.69
CA VAL A 43 -5.77 -0.69 5.99
C VAL A 43 -4.48 -1.03 5.26
N PHE A 44 -4.10 -2.32 5.21
CA PHE A 44 -2.84 -2.77 4.63
C PHE A 44 -2.97 -3.27 3.18
N SER A 45 -4.18 -3.35 2.58
CA SER A 45 -4.33 -3.77 1.17
C SER A 45 -3.69 -2.80 0.18
N ASN A 46 -3.51 -1.54 0.58
CA ASN A 46 -3.07 -0.46 -0.30
C ASN A 46 -1.68 0.07 0.02
N ASP A 47 -0.92 -0.62 0.89
CA ASP A 47 0.50 -0.35 1.16
C ASP A 47 1.40 -0.78 -0.02
N SER A 48 0.98 -0.48 -1.25
CA SER A 48 1.97 -0.24 -2.30
C SER A 48 2.72 1.02 -1.88
N THR A 49 3.95 0.86 -1.38
CA THR A 49 4.84 1.96 -1.02
C THR A 49 4.87 2.95 -2.18
N SER A 50 4.16 4.06 -2.06
CA SER A 50 4.10 5.07 -3.10
C SER A 50 5.13 6.15 -2.81
N PHE A 51 6.03 6.39 -3.76
CA PHE A 51 7.08 7.40 -3.62
C PHE A 51 6.70 8.62 -4.44
N ASN A 52 6.52 9.75 -3.75
CA ASN A 52 6.34 11.04 -4.38
C ASN A 52 7.68 11.50 -4.96
N ILE A 53 7.76 11.64 -6.28
CA ILE A 53 8.96 12.11 -6.97
C ILE A 53 8.65 13.36 -7.79
N ALA A 54 9.59 14.28 -7.85
CA ALA A 54 9.53 15.40 -8.78
C ALA A 54 10.44 15.14 -9.98
N ILE A 55 10.02 15.56 -11.18
CA ILE A 55 10.88 15.57 -12.36
C ILE A 55 11.13 17.01 -12.76
N VAL A 56 12.40 17.42 -12.73
CA VAL A 56 12.81 18.76 -13.18
C VAL A 56 13.54 18.60 -14.51
N ASN A 57 12.95 19.15 -15.56
CA ASN A 57 13.47 19.02 -16.91
C ASN A 57 14.23 20.28 -17.34
N ASN A 58 15.56 20.19 -17.39
CA ASN A 58 16.43 21.25 -17.90
C ASN A 58 16.77 21.06 -19.40
N SER A 59 16.28 19.98 -20.03
CA SER A 59 16.46 19.71 -21.45
C SER A 59 15.35 20.32 -22.31
N GLN A 60 15.74 20.91 -23.43
CA GLN A 60 14.82 21.47 -24.42
C GLN A 60 14.44 20.47 -25.53
N THR A 61 14.97 19.24 -25.48
CA THR A 61 14.71 18.24 -26.52
C THR A 61 13.25 17.76 -26.52
N GLU A 62 12.75 17.40 -27.70
CA GLU A 62 11.40 16.85 -27.85
C GLU A 62 11.24 15.50 -27.14
N PHE A 63 12.33 14.72 -27.09
CA PHE A 63 12.41 13.49 -26.32
C PHE A 63 12.21 13.74 -24.82
N ALA A 64 12.90 14.72 -24.23
CA ALA A 64 12.78 15.04 -22.80
C ALA A 64 11.33 15.44 -22.43
N LYS A 65 10.69 16.27 -23.26
CA LYS A 65 9.28 16.66 -23.08
C LYS A 65 8.35 15.45 -23.14
N SER A 66 8.57 14.55 -24.10
CA SER A 66 7.78 13.33 -24.28
C SER A 66 7.99 12.35 -23.12
N PHE A 67 9.22 12.22 -22.61
CA PHE A 67 9.54 11.41 -21.44
C PHE A 67 8.78 11.89 -20.21
N VAL A 68 8.81 13.19 -19.90
CA VAL A 68 8.09 13.74 -18.74
C VAL A 68 6.58 13.54 -18.87
N LYS A 69 6.02 13.76 -20.07
CA LYS A 69 4.60 13.54 -20.35
C LYS A 69 4.21 12.07 -20.11
N ASN A 70 4.94 11.14 -20.72
CA ASN A 70 4.69 9.71 -20.58
C ASN A 70 4.85 9.25 -19.12
N ALA A 71 5.88 9.75 -18.42
CA ALA A 71 6.10 9.42 -17.03
C ALA A 71 4.89 9.83 -16.17
N LYS A 72 4.36 11.06 -16.37
CA LYS A 72 3.16 11.55 -15.66
C LYS A 72 1.92 10.72 -15.96
N GLU A 73 1.68 10.38 -17.24
CA GLU A 73 0.52 9.59 -17.65
C GLU A 73 0.54 8.18 -17.05
N ASN A 74 1.72 7.55 -16.95
CA ASN A 74 1.89 6.21 -16.39
C ASN A 74 2.03 6.19 -14.84
N SER A 75 2.09 7.36 -14.19
CA SER A 75 2.31 7.44 -12.73
C SER A 75 1.08 7.09 -11.88
N LYS A 76 -0.12 7.01 -12.47
CA LYS A 76 -1.37 6.74 -11.73
C LYS A 76 -1.39 5.36 -11.09
N ASP A 77 -0.88 4.34 -11.78
CA ASP A 77 -0.82 2.96 -11.29
C ASP A 77 0.59 2.53 -10.86
N SER A 78 1.59 3.41 -11.03
CA SER A 78 2.97 3.17 -10.61
C SER A 78 3.20 3.46 -9.13
N ILE A 79 4.20 2.78 -8.56
CA ILE A 79 4.81 3.05 -7.25
C ILE A 79 5.35 4.49 -7.21
N LEU A 80 5.84 5.01 -8.34
CA LEU A 80 6.37 6.37 -8.44
C LEU A 80 5.25 7.35 -8.81
N LYS A 81 4.87 8.23 -7.87
CA LYS A 81 3.89 9.29 -8.07
C LYS A 81 4.59 10.58 -8.43
N ILE A 82 4.39 11.05 -9.66
CA ILE A 82 5.05 12.28 -10.12
C ILE A 82 4.26 13.49 -9.63
N LYS A 83 4.96 14.37 -8.91
CA LYS A 83 4.44 15.65 -8.43
C LYS A 83 4.97 16.79 -9.29
N ASP A 84 4.10 17.75 -9.54
CA ASP A 84 4.48 18.99 -10.21
C ASP A 84 5.29 19.89 -9.28
N VAL A 85 6.35 20.45 -9.86
CA VAL A 85 7.23 21.46 -9.26
C VAL A 85 7.59 22.46 -10.36
N LYS A 86 7.78 23.73 -9.99
CA LYS A 86 8.17 24.78 -10.93
C LYS A 86 9.64 24.70 -11.31
N ASP A 87 10.50 24.43 -10.34
CA ASP A 87 11.96 24.45 -10.47
C ASP A 87 12.65 23.54 -9.43
N MET A 88 13.99 23.46 -9.52
CA MET A 88 14.80 22.68 -8.59
C MET A 88 14.72 23.18 -7.14
N ASP A 89 14.49 24.47 -6.92
CA ASP A 89 14.45 25.03 -5.57
C ASP A 89 13.15 24.65 -4.87
N GLU A 90 12.00 24.72 -5.56
CA GLU A 90 10.73 24.18 -5.07
C GLU A 90 10.82 22.67 -4.82
N ALA A 91 11.45 21.92 -5.72
CA ALA A 91 11.65 20.48 -5.54
C ALA A 91 12.48 20.16 -4.28
N ARG A 92 13.55 20.92 -4.04
CA ARG A 92 14.39 20.77 -2.84
C ARG A 92 13.64 21.15 -1.57
N GLU A 93 12.84 22.20 -1.58
CA GLU A 93 12.02 22.59 -0.42
C GLU A 93 10.98 21.53 -0.07
N LYS A 94 10.28 20.97 -1.08
CA LYS A 94 9.32 19.87 -0.85
C LYS A 94 10.00 18.59 -0.37
N LEU A 95 11.22 18.30 -0.84
CA LEU A 95 12.03 17.19 -0.33
C LEU A 95 12.39 17.39 1.15
N LYS A 96 12.82 18.59 1.55
CA LYS A 96 13.12 18.93 2.96
C LYS A 96 11.89 18.77 3.86
N ARG A 97 10.70 19.06 3.33
CA ARG A 97 9.41 18.91 4.04
C ARG A 97 8.88 17.48 4.05
N SER A 98 9.59 16.53 3.46
CA SER A 98 9.15 15.14 3.28
C SER A 98 7.86 15.00 2.45
N GLU A 99 7.51 16.03 1.66
CA GLU A 99 6.42 15.96 0.67
C GLU A 99 6.85 15.17 -0.58
N LEU A 100 8.15 15.13 -0.84
CA LEU A 100 8.79 14.29 -1.84
C LEU A 100 9.71 13.27 -1.17
N ASN A 101 9.84 12.12 -1.80
CA ASN A 101 10.80 11.07 -1.48
C ASN A 101 12.05 11.14 -2.39
N GLY A 102 11.99 11.86 -3.51
CA GLY A 102 13.11 12.02 -4.41
C GLY A 102 12.87 13.05 -5.52
N ILE A 103 13.96 13.40 -6.21
CA ILE A 103 13.96 14.34 -7.34
C ILE A 103 14.74 13.68 -8.48
N ILE A 104 14.17 13.69 -9.68
CA ILE A 104 14.83 13.29 -10.92
C ILE A 104 15.13 14.56 -11.71
N GLU A 105 16.40 14.83 -11.93
CA GLU A 105 16.84 15.94 -12.78
C GLU A 105 17.18 15.42 -14.18
N LEU A 106 16.56 16.00 -15.21
CA LEU A 106 16.93 15.75 -16.60
C LEU A 106 17.90 16.86 -17.02
N PRO A 107 19.20 16.57 -17.19
CA PRO A 107 20.19 17.58 -17.56
C PRO A 107 19.94 18.09 -18.98
N SER A 108 20.55 19.23 -19.35
CA SER A 108 20.30 19.92 -20.62
C SER A 108 20.62 19.10 -21.88
N ASP A 109 21.52 18.12 -21.77
CA ASP A 109 21.93 17.21 -22.85
C ASP A 109 21.06 15.94 -22.95
N PHE A 110 20.09 15.77 -22.06
CA PHE A 110 19.19 14.62 -22.08
C PHE A 110 18.37 14.56 -23.37
N GLY A 111 18.44 13.44 -24.08
CA GLY A 111 17.75 13.25 -25.37
C GLY A 111 18.45 13.88 -26.58
N VAL A 112 19.67 14.43 -26.41
CA VAL A 112 20.49 14.87 -27.55
C VAL A 112 21.09 13.64 -28.22
N VAL A 113 20.69 13.37 -29.46
CA VAL A 113 21.30 12.32 -30.28
C VAL A 113 22.63 12.88 -30.81
N LYS A 114 23.75 12.43 -30.22
CA LYS A 114 25.06 12.63 -30.83
C LYS A 114 25.19 11.61 -31.96
N GLY A 115 25.05 12.08 -33.19
CA GLY A 115 25.40 11.32 -34.40
C GLY A 115 26.90 11.15 -34.54
#